data_AF-A0A3N2KG37-F1
#
_entry.id   AF-A0A3N2KG37-F1
#
_cell.length_a   1.000
_cell.length_b   1.000
_cell.length_c   1.000
_cell.angle_alpha   90.00
_cell.angle_beta   90.00
_cell.angle_gamma   90.00
#
_symmetry.space_group_name_H-M   'P 1'
#
loop_
_entity.id
_entity.type
_entity.pdbx_description
1 polymer ?
#
loop_
_entity_poly.entity_id
_entity_poly.type
_entity_poly.pdbx_seq_one_letter_code
_entity_poly.pdbx_strand_id
1 'polypeptide(L)'
;MFPRKLKSEREAMKDYDSSCPVAHTLTVKEMSPDDQPRERALKHGCKVLPTADLWAIVLRTGLPGKPITEMCRDLMRSCDNKLFNLERMERGSFMKVKGIGTTKALQIEAVMELIRRYCGETVGNRVKIGCSRDVYDVMRHEIGNLPHEEIWAIYLNRRNEIISKEKMTRGSAVASVFDLKKIIKEALLRDAQGVMLCHNHPSGNTMPSVDDDRITEKLRKGCESMDLRFLDHLIITASGFYSYRDQGRF
;
A
#
# COMPACT_ATOMS: atom_id res chain seq x y z
N MET A 1 -71.55 -15.43 -63.36
CA MET A 1 -70.85 -16.38 -62.47
C MET A 1 -69.39 -15.91 -62.42
N PHE A 2 -69.05 -14.88 -61.62
CA PHE A 2 -68.65 -14.94 -60.20
C PHE A 2 -67.38 -15.80 -59.93
N PRO A 3 -66.50 -15.39 -59.01
CA PRO A 3 -65.36 -14.51 -59.31
C PRO A 3 -64.01 -15.10 -58.84
N ARG A 4 -62.89 -14.49 -59.25
CA ARG A 4 -61.57 -14.73 -58.63
C ARG A 4 -61.53 -14.09 -57.23
N LYS A 5 -61.62 -14.91 -56.17
CA LYS A 5 -61.34 -14.49 -54.79
C LYS A 5 -59.84 -14.64 -54.49
N LEU A 6 -59.29 -13.62 -53.85
CA LEU A 6 -58.01 -13.63 -53.15
C LEU A 6 -57.96 -14.82 -52.18
N LYS A 7 -56.92 -15.65 -52.29
CA LYS A 7 -56.54 -16.55 -51.20
C LYS A 7 -55.75 -15.72 -50.18
N SER A 8 -56.25 -15.76 -48.94
CA SER A 8 -55.76 -15.07 -47.76
C SER A 8 -54.31 -15.43 -47.42
N GLU A 9 -53.52 -14.42 -47.05
CA GLU A 9 -52.15 -14.48 -46.51
C GLU A 9 -52.03 -15.21 -45.15
N ARG A 10 -53.03 -16.02 -44.74
CA ARG A 10 -53.07 -16.68 -43.43
C ARG A 10 -52.56 -18.13 -43.39
N GLU A 11 -52.14 -18.69 -44.52
CA GLU A 11 -51.60 -20.07 -44.56
C GLU A 11 -50.07 -20.16 -44.67
N ALA A 12 -49.35 -19.03 -44.75
CA ALA A 12 -47.88 -19.01 -44.86
C ALA A 12 -47.13 -18.74 -43.53
N MET A 13 -47.79 -18.92 -42.38
CA MET A 13 -47.25 -18.48 -41.07
C MET A 13 -47.37 -19.53 -39.97
N LYS A 14 -47.19 -20.82 -40.29
CA LYS A 14 -47.28 -21.92 -39.31
C LYS A 14 -46.05 -22.82 -39.12
N ASP A 15 -44.96 -22.62 -39.86
CA ASP A 15 -43.75 -23.45 -39.70
C ASP A 15 -42.48 -22.61 -39.50
N TYR A 16 -42.48 -21.67 -38.54
CA TYR A 16 -41.23 -21.16 -37.99
C TYR A 16 -40.97 -21.88 -36.67
N ASP A 17 -40.54 -23.12 -36.81
CA ASP A 17 -40.15 -23.98 -35.70
C ASP A 17 -38.99 -23.35 -34.91
N SER A 18 -39.23 -23.29 -33.62
CA SER A 18 -38.43 -22.76 -32.54
C SER A 18 -37.17 -23.60 -32.29
N SER A 19 -36.19 -23.49 -33.18
CA SER A 19 -34.84 -24.02 -32.94
C SER A 19 -33.76 -22.94 -33.09
N CYS A 20 -33.85 -21.86 -32.31
CA CYS A 20 -32.65 -21.10 -32.00
C CYS A 20 -31.78 -21.98 -31.09
N PRO A 21 -30.51 -22.28 -31.44
CA PRO A 21 -29.63 -22.96 -30.52
C PRO A 21 -29.51 -22.09 -29.28
N VAL A 22 -29.87 -22.63 -28.11
CA VAL A 22 -29.61 -21.99 -26.83
C VAL A 22 -28.12 -21.72 -26.82
N ALA A 23 -27.71 -20.45 -26.89
CA ALA A 23 -26.32 -20.07 -26.95
C ALA A 23 -25.61 -20.71 -25.76
N HIS A 24 -24.74 -21.69 -26.04
CA HIS A 24 -24.02 -22.41 -25.00
C HIS A 24 -22.99 -21.46 -24.42
N THR A 25 -23.29 -20.86 -23.26
CA THR A 25 -22.36 -19.98 -22.57
C THR A 25 -21.13 -20.78 -22.15
N LEU A 26 -19.98 -20.51 -22.78
CA LEU A 26 -18.73 -21.21 -22.52
C LEU A 26 -18.32 -21.07 -21.05
N THR A 27 -17.89 -22.18 -20.42
CA THR A 27 -17.27 -22.11 -19.10
C THR A 27 -15.90 -21.43 -19.20
N VAL A 28 -15.37 -20.89 -18.09
CA VAL A 28 -14.04 -20.24 -18.13
C VAL A 28 -12.95 -21.18 -18.66
N LYS A 29 -13.02 -22.47 -18.33
CA LYS A 29 -12.04 -23.47 -18.81
C LYS A 29 -12.09 -23.68 -20.33
N GLU A 30 -13.21 -23.35 -20.97
CA GLU A 30 -13.43 -23.48 -22.41
C GLU A 30 -13.02 -22.21 -23.18
N MET A 31 -12.69 -21.13 -22.47
CA MET A 31 -12.18 -19.89 -23.08
C MET A 31 -10.71 -20.06 -23.48
N SER A 32 -10.23 -19.23 -24.42
CA SER A 32 -8.79 -19.19 -24.74
C SER A 32 -7.97 -18.87 -23.47
N PRO A 33 -6.73 -19.38 -23.32
CA PRO A 33 -5.94 -19.10 -22.13
C PRO A 33 -5.74 -17.60 -21.86
N ASP A 34 -5.70 -16.77 -22.90
CA ASP A 34 -5.60 -15.31 -22.77
C ASP A 34 -6.92 -14.65 -22.30
N ASP A 35 -8.05 -15.36 -22.38
CA ASP A 35 -9.36 -14.94 -21.86
C ASP A 35 -9.66 -15.51 -20.46
N GLN A 36 -8.83 -16.44 -19.98
CA GLN A 36 -8.95 -17.00 -18.63
C GLN A 36 -8.23 -16.09 -17.62
N PRO A 37 -8.93 -15.48 -16.64
CA PRO A 37 -8.32 -14.52 -15.73
C PRO A 37 -7.07 -15.04 -15.03
N ARG A 38 -7.10 -16.29 -14.56
CA ARG A 38 -5.96 -16.92 -13.86
C ARG A 38 -4.76 -17.07 -14.77
N GLU A 39 -4.95 -17.65 -15.96
CA GLU A 39 -3.85 -17.95 -16.88
C GLU A 39 -3.25 -16.66 -17.44
N ARG A 40 -4.10 -15.66 -17.76
CA ARG A 40 -3.65 -14.32 -18.15
C ARG A 40 -2.89 -13.61 -17.02
N ALA A 41 -3.32 -13.71 -15.76
CA ALA A 41 -2.58 -13.17 -14.63
C ALA A 41 -1.22 -13.86 -14.41
N LEU A 42 -1.14 -15.18 -14.59
CA LEU A 42 0.11 -15.93 -14.48
C LEU A 42 1.12 -15.53 -15.57
N LYS A 43 0.65 -15.29 -16.80
CA LYS A 43 1.48 -14.94 -17.95
C LYS A 43 1.88 -13.45 -17.99
N HIS A 44 1.01 -12.54 -17.58
CA HIS A 44 1.18 -11.09 -17.77
C HIS A 44 1.07 -10.24 -16.49
N GLY A 45 0.77 -10.86 -15.35
CA GLY A 45 0.54 -10.20 -14.05
C GLY A 45 -0.88 -9.65 -13.89
N CYS A 46 -1.33 -9.43 -12.64
CA CYS A 46 -2.69 -8.95 -12.35
C CYS A 46 -2.99 -7.55 -12.93
N LYS A 47 -1.97 -6.74 -13.21
CA LYS A 47 -2.12 -5.35 -13.72
C LYS A 47 -2.84 -5.27 -15.07
N VAL A 48 -2.84 -6.33 -15.86
CA VAL A 48 -3.49 -6.34 -17.18
C VAL A 48 -4.96 -6.75 -17.13
N LEU A 49 -5.45 -7.16 -15.96
CA LEU A 49 -6.82 -7.64 -15.80
C LEU A 49 -7.78 -6.49 -15.48
N PRO A 50 -9.00 -6.51 -16.05
CA PRO A 50 -10.06 -5.63 -15.58
C PRO A 50 -10.48 -6.02 -14.15
N THR A 51 -11.06 -5.08 -13.42
CA THR A 51 -11.49 -5.29 -12.02
C THR A 51 -12.44 -6.48 -11.85
N ALA A 52 -13.33 -6.72 -12.81
CA ALA A 52 -14.22 -7.89 -12.78
C ALA A 52 -13.44 -9.22 -12.83
N ASP A 53 -12.33 -9.28 -13.57
CA ASP A 53 -11.52 -10.50 -13.68
C ASP A 53 -10.65 -10.72 -12.44
N LEU A 54 -10.23 -9.64 -11.76
CA LEU A 54 -9.62 -9.73 -10.43
C LEU A 54 -10.61 -10.36 -9.43
N TRP A 55 -11.86 -9.91 -9.43
CA TRP A 55 -12.91 -10.54 -8.63
C TRP A 55 -13.18 -11.99 -9.05
N ALA A 56 -13.08 -12.32 -10.34
CA ALA A 56 -13.26 -13.69 -10.80
C ALA A 56 -12.18 -14.64 -10.26
N ILE A 57 -10.94 -14.17 -10.11
CA ILE A 57 -9.86 -14.92 -9.45
C ILE A 57 -10.19 -15.14 -7.96
N VAL A 58 -10.63 -14.10 -7.25
CA VAL A 58 -10.96 -14.16 -5.81
C VAL A 58 -12.14 -15.10 -5.54
N LEU A 59 -13.22 -14.98 -6.32
CA LEU A 59 -14.47 -15.70 -6.12
C LEU A 59 -14.49 -17.10 -6.75
N ARG A 60 -13.54 -17.39 -7.66
CA ARG A 60 -13.19 -18.69 -8.27
C ARG A 60 -14.24 -19.34 -9.17
N THR A 61 -15.46 -19.51 -8.70
CA THR A 61 -16.49 -20.36 -9.35
C THR A 61 -17.75 -19.60 -9.73
N GLY A 62 -18.27 -19.88 -10.93
CA GLY A 62 -19.55 -19.36 -11.40
C GLY A 62 -20.72 -20.28 -11.06
N LEU A 63 -21.86 -20.06 -11.71
CA LEU A 63 -22.99 -20.98 -11.70
C LEU A 63 -23.04 -21.77 -13.02
N PRO A 64 -23.75 -22.91 -13.06
CA PRO A 64 -24.13 -23.53 -14.33
C PRO A 64 -24.79 -22.50 -15.27
N GLY A 65 -24.28 -22.38 -16.50
CA GLY A 65 -24.76 -21.41 -17.49
C GLY A 65 -24.36 -19.95 -17.24
N LYS A 66 -23.62 -19.64 -16.16
CA LYS A 66 -23.11 -18.29 -15.87
C LYS A 66 -21.67 -18.34 -15.35
N PRO A 67 -20.67 -18.18 -16.22
CA PRO A 67 -19.25 -18.17 -15.85
C PRO A 67 -18.92 -17.12 -14.79
N ILE A 68 -17.88 -17.37 -14.00
CA ILE A 68 -17.47 -16.43 -12.95
C ILE A 68 -17.10 -15.06 -13.52
N THR A 69 -16.51 -15.01 -14.71
CA THR A 69 -16.17 -13.76 -15.42
C THR A 69 -17.42 -12.93 -15.70
N GLU A 70 -18.49 -13.54 -16.19
CA GLU A 70 -19.77 -12.86 -16.43
C GLU A 70 -20.45 -12.44 -15.13
N MET A 71 -20.45 -13.30 -14.11
CA MET A 71 -20.98 -12.99 -12.79
C MET A 71 -20.29 -11.77 -12.15
N CYS A 72 -18.97 -11.70 -12.21
CA CYS A 72 -18.21 -10.57 -11.68
C CYS A 72 -18.39 -9.31 -12.52
N ARG A 73 -18.62 -9.41 -13.84
CA ARG A 73 -19.02 -8.27 -14.67
C ARG A 73 -20.36 -7.71 -14.24
N ASP A 74 -21.34 -8.55 -13.95
CA ASP A 74 -22.65 -8.09 -13.47
C ASP A 74 -22.58 -7.45 -12.09
N LEU A 75 -21.76 -8.00 -11.18
CA LEU A 75 -21.45 -7.38 -9.89
C LEU A 75 -20.85 -5.99 -10.08
N MET A 76 -19.85 -5.85 -10.93
CA MET A 76 -19.21 -4.54 -11.16
C MET A 76 -20.18 -3.58 -11.85
N ARG A 77 -21.01 -4.03 -12.79
CA ARG A 77 -22.06 -3.22 -13.43
C ARG A 77 -23.09 -2.71 -12.43
N SER A 78 -23.51 -3.51 -11.45
CA SER A 78 -24.42 -3.04 -10.39
C SER A 78 -23.79 -1.98 -9.48
N CYS A 79 -22.47 -1.77 -9.59
CA CYS A 79 -21.69 -0.76 -8.87
C CYS A 79 -21.18 0.37 -9.79
N ASP A 80 -21.74 0.54 -10.99
CA ASP A 80 -21.26 1.48 -12.02
C ASP A 80 -19.78 1.30 -12.37
N ASN A 81 -19.27 0.07 -12.26
CA ASN A 81 -17.87 -0.30 -12.42
C ASN A 81 -16.90 0.43 -11.46
N LYS A 82 -17.38 0.89 -10.29
CA LYS A 82 -16.57 1.59 -9.28
C LYS A 82 -16.45 0.77 -7.99
N LEU A 83 -15.21 0.54 -7.53
CA LEU A 83 -14.95 -0.16 -6.27
C LEU A 83 -15.50 0.58 -5.05
N PHE A 84 -15.49 1.92 -5.06
CA PHE A 84 -16.09 2.72 -3.99
C PHE A 84 -17.59 2.44 -3.80
N ASN A 85 -18.33 2.20 -4.88
CA ASN A 85 -19.75 1.86 -4.79
C ASN A 85 -19.93 0.45 -4.22
N LEU A 86 -19.06 -0.50 -4.61
CA LEU A 86 -19.05 -1.86 -4.08
C LEU A 86 -18.74 -1.88 -2.57
N GLU A 87 -17.88 -0.99 -2.07
CA GLU A 87 -17.53 -0.90 -0.63
C GLU A 87 -18.73 -0.54 0.24
N ARG A 88 -19.61 0.33 -0.27
CA ARG A 88 -20.77 0.87 0.47
C ARG A 88 -21.98 -0.05 0.47
N MET A 89 -21.91 -1.16 -0.27
CA MET A 89 -22.99 -2.13 -0.33
C MET A 89 -23.04 -2.96 0.95
N GLU A 90 -24.24 -3.14 1.48
CA GLU A 90 -24.49 -4.11 2.53
C GLU A 90 -24.62 -5.52 1.96
N ARG A 91 -24.40 -6.54 2.80
CA ARG A 91 -24.44 -7.96 2.44
C ARG A 91 -25.65 -8.36 1.59
N GLY A 92 -26.84 -7.88 1.97
CA GLY A 92 -28.08 -8.16 1.26
C GLY A 92 -28.09 -7.65 -0.19
N SER A 93 -27.32 -6.61 -0.49
CA SER A 93 -27.19 -6.07 -1.84
C SER A 93 -26.26 -6.91 -2.73
N PHE A 94 -25.18 -7.48 -2.18
CA PHE A 94 -24.34 -8.44 -2.92
C PHE A 94 -25.17 -9.65 -3.36
N MET A 95 -26.03 -10.14 -2.46
CA MET A 95 -26.86 -11.34 -2.69
C MET A 95 -27.96 -11.16 -3.73
N LYS A 96 -28.23 -9.93 -4.19
CA LYS A 96 -29.12 -9.67 -5.34
C LYS A 96 -28.50 -10.12 -6.66
N VAL A 97 -27.17 -10.21 -6.74
CA VAL A 97 -26.47 -10.71 -7.92
C VAL A 97 -26.56 -12.23 -7.94
N LYS A 98 -27.22 -12.78 -8.98
CA LYS A 98 -27.41 -14.22 -9.15
C LYS A 98 -26.06 -14.96 -9.11
N GLY A 99 -25.89 -15.82 -8.09
CA GLY A 99 -24.69 -16.62 -7.86
C GLY A 99 -23.79 -16.13 -6.73
N ILE A 100 -24.08 -14.97 -6.14
CA ILE A 100 -23.40 -14.49 -4.93
C ILE A 100 -24.23 -14.89 -3.71
N GLY A 101 -23.87 -16.01 -3.10
CA GLY A 101 -24.38 -16.42 -1.79
C GLY A 101 -23.53 -15.87 -0.64
N THR A 102 -23.88 -16.26 0.60
CA THR A 102 -23.23 -15.80 1.83
C THR A 102 -21.71 -15.93 1.81
N THR A 103 -21.17 -17.04 1.29
CA THR A 103 -19.71 -17.27 1.22
C THR A 103 -19.01 -16.26 0.33
N LYS A 104 -19.53 -16.00 -0.87
CA LYS A 104 -18.92 -15.04 -1.81
C LYS A 104 -19.10 -13.61 -1.33
N ALA A 105 -20.24 -13.30 -0.69
CA ALA A 105 -20.45 -12.01 -0.05
C ALA A 105 -19.40 -11.76 1.06
N LEU A 106 -19.12 -12.75 1.91
CA LEU A 106 -18.08 -12.65 2.93
C LEU A 106 -16.67 -12.48 2.32
N GLN A 107 -16.38 -13.15 1.20
CA GLN A 107 -15.11 -12.95 0.48
C GLN A 107 -14.96 -11.51 -0.04
N ILE A 108 -16.04 -10.93 -0.57
CA ILE A 108 -16.05 -9.52 -1.01
C ILE A 108 -15.80 -8.61 0.19
N GLU A 109 -16.57 -8.76 1.26
CA GLU A 109 -16.41 -7.99 2.50
C GLU A 109 -14.98 -8.06 3.04
N ALA A 110 -14.38 -9.25 3.09
CA ALA A 110 -13.01 -9.44 3.57
C ALA A 110 -11.97 -8.72 2.69
N VAL A 111 -12.11 -8.78 1.36
CA VAL A 111 -11.20 -8.05 0.45
C VAL A 111 -11.37 -6.55 0.60
N MET A 112 -12.61 -6.04 0.70
CA MET A 112 -12.85 -4.61 0.88
C MET A 112 -12.33 -4.10 2.24
N GLU A 113 -12.46 -4.91 3.30
CA GLU A 113 -11.85 -4.64 4.60
C GLU A 113 -10.32 -4.55 4.51
N LEU A 114 -9.67 -5.50 3.82
CA LEU A 114 -8.22 -5.45 3.61
C LEU A 114 -7.80 -4.19 2.85
N ILE A 115 -8.53 -3.81 1.80
CA ILE A 115 -8.28 -2.57 1.05
C ILE A 115 -8.44 -1.36 1.97
N ARG A 116 -9.50 -1.32 2.78
CA ARG A 116 -9.72 -0.19 3.71
C ARG A 116 -8.62 -0.10 4.77
N ARG A 117 -8.18 -1.22 5.32
CA ARG A 117 -7.05 -1.26 6.25
C ARG A 117 -5.77 -0.79 5.56
N TYR A 118 -5.50 -1.25 4.35
CA TYR A 118 -4.35 -0.79 3.56
C TYR A 118 -4.43 0.70 3.20
N CYS A 119 -5.61 1.23 2.85
CA CYS A 119 -5.79 2.67 2.61
C CYS A 119 -5.72 3.50 3.89
N GLY A 120 -6.10 2.91 5.02
CA GLY A 120 -5.93 3.47 6.36
C GLY A 120 -4.52 3.31 6.92
N GLU A 121 -3.70 2.43 6.34
CA GLU A 121 -2.26 2.41 6.58
C GLU A 121 -1.72 3.73 6.03
N THR A 122 -1.17 4.54 6.92
CA THR A 122 -0.47 5.74 6.50
C THR A 122 0.83 5.36 5.82
N VAL A 123 0.78 5.16 4.50
CA VAL A 123 1.97 5.32 3.65
C VAL A 123 2.24 6.83 3.55
N GLY A 124 2.87 7.39 4.57
CA GLY A 124 3.49 8.71 4.55
C GLY A 124 2.59 9.93 4.29
N ASN A 125 2.13 10.56 5.38
CA ASN A 125 2.60 11.94 5.57
C ASN A 125 4.00 11.79 6.16
N ARG A 126 5.01 11.67 5.28
CA ARG A 126 6.40 11.67 5.75
C ARG A 126 6.58 12.97 6.51
N VAL A 127 6.93 12.88 7.79
CA VAL A 127 7.08 14.08 8.61
C VAL A 127 8.16 14.93 7.97
N LYS A 128 7.79 16.14 7.57
CA LYS A 128 8.72 17.12 7.02
C LYS A 128 9.44 17.79 8.17
N ILE A 129 10.76 17.79 8.12
CA ILE A 129 11.63 18.44 9.08
C ILE A 129 12.00 19.82 8.56
N GLY A 130 11.43 20.85 9.20
CA GLY A 130 11.76 22.25 8.98
C GLY A 130 12.75 22.80 10.02
N CYS A 131 12.72 22.26 11.24
CA CYS A 131 13.58 22.68 12.35
C CYS A 131 13.91 21.53 13.30
N SER A 132 14.85 21.75 14.22
CA SER A 132 15.24 20.79 15.26
C SER A 132 14.06 20.36 16.13
N ARG A 133 13.12 21.27 16.40
CA ARG A 133 11.90 20.98 17.17
C ARG A 133 11.05 19.89 16.52
N ASP A 134 10.95 19.86 15.18
CA ASP A 134 10.19 18.82 14.48
C ASP A 134 10.77 17.43 14.73
N VAL A 135 12.11 17.32 14.76
CA VAL A 135 12.79 16.05 15.06
C VAL A 135 12.58 15.67 16.51
N TYR A 136 12.69 16.62 17.44
CA TYR A 136 12.41 16.39 18.84
C TYR A 136 10.97 15.87 19.04
N ASP A 137 9.98 16.47 18.39
CA ASP A 137 8.58 16.04 18.52
C ASP A 137 8.34 14.64 17.97
N VAL A 138 9.03 14.27 16.88
CA VAL A 138 8.97 12.91 16.34
C VAL A 138 9.63 11.89 17.28
N MET A 139 10.81 12.22 17.83
CA MET A 139 11.66 11.25 18.52
C MET A 139 11.43 11.21 20.04
N ARG A 140 10.93 12.27 20.66
CA ARG A 140 10.69 12.33 22.13
C ARG A 140 9.80 11.20 22.62
N HIS A 141 8.81 10.82 21.82
CA HIS A 141 7.87 9.75 22.15
C HIS A 141 8.50 8.36 22.02
N GLU A 142 9.57 8.24 21.23
CA GLU A 142 10.25 6.96 21.00
C GLU A 142 11.41 6.73 21.97
N ILE A 143 12.23 7.77 22.22
CA ILE A 143 13.47 7.61 22.99
C ILE A 143 13.55 8.46 24.27
N GLY A 144 12.74 9.52 24.39
CA GLY A 144 12.90 10.52 25.46
C GLY A 144 12.72 10.01 26.89
N ASN A 145 11.98 8.91 27.08
CA ASN A 145 11.68 8.30 28.38
C ASN A 145 12.35 6.93 28.58
N LEU A 146 13.26 6.51 27.70
CA LEU A 146 13.88 5.21 27.83
C LEU A 146 14.87 5.18 29.01
N PRO A 147 14.91 4.09 29.82
CA PRO A 147 15.83 3.94 30.95
C PRO A 147 17.26 3.59 30.50
N HIS A 148 17.49 3.51 29.19
CA HIS A 148 18.77 3.20 28.57
C HIS A 148 18.97 4.13 27.37
N GLU A 149 20.23 4.31 26.98
CA GLU A 149 20.60 5.11 25.82
C GLU A 149 20.42 4.33 24.52
N GLU A 150 19.83 4.98 23.53
CA GLU A 150 19.71 4.52 22.15
C GLU A 150 20.17 5.60 21.18
N ILE A 151 20.97 5.23 20.19
CA ILE A 151 21.34 6.10 19.08
C ILE A 151 20.54 5.69 17.84
N TRP A 152 19.98 6.67 17.16
CA TRP A 152 19.12 6.52 16.00
C TRP A 152 19.59 7.38 14.82
N ALA A 153 19.60 6.78 13.64
CA ALA A 153 19.80 7.49 12.39
C ALA A 153 18.46 7.74 11.72
N ILE A 154 18.24 8.98 11.25
CA ILE A 154 17.05 9.39 10.51
C ILE A 154 17.46 9.70 9.08
N TYR A 155 16.79 9.06 8.11
CA TYR A 155 17.08 9.23 6.69
C TYR A 155 16.00 10.08 6.04
N LEU A 156 16.41 11.07 5.25
CA LEU A 156 15.53 12.10 4.70
C LEU A 156 15.64 12.16 3.17
N ASN A 157 14.54 12.52 2.51
CA ASN A 157 14.56 12.81 1.07
C ASN A 157 15.00 14.27 0.79
N ARG A 158 14.98 14.68 -0.50
CA ARG A 158 15.37 16.05 -0.91
C ARG A 158 14.51 17.15 -0.29
N ARG A 159 13.26 16.84 0.11
CA ARG A 159 12.31 17.78 0.72
C ARG A 159 12.40 17.81 2.25
N ASN A 160 13.42 17.14 2.81
CA ASN A 160 13.60 16.92 4.25
C ASN A 160 12.43 16.16 4.89
N GLU A 161 11.82 15.23 4.15
CA GLU A 161 10.78 14.36 4.69
C GLU A 161 11.40 13.03 5.13
N ILE A 162 11.01 12.54 6.31
CA ILE A 162 11.51 11.27 6.86
C ILE A 162 11.15 10.11 5.94
N ILE A 163 12.18 9.47 5.37
CA ILE A 163 12.07 8.20 4.64
C ILE A 163 11.93 7.05 5.64
N SER A 164 12.84 6.99 6.62
CA SER A 164 12.83 6.00 7.68
C SER A 164 13.68 6.44 8.87
N LYS A 165 13.50 5.75 10.00
CA LYS A 165 14.28 5.91 11.22
C LYS A 165 14.82 4.55 11.62
N GLU A 166 16.09 4.47 11.98
CA GLU A 166 16.71 3.20 12.32
C GLU A 166 17.52 3.31 13.60
N LYS A 167 17.26 2.38 14.52
CA LYS A 167 18.08 2.22 15.72
C LYS A 167 19.44 1.65 15.35
N MET A 168 20.49 2.37 15.72
CA MET A 168 21.87 2.00 15.48
C MET A 168 22.44 1.21 16.65
N THR A 169 22.18 1.66 17.89
CA THR A 169 22.74 1.07 19.11
C THR A 169 21.71 1.04 20.24
N ARG A 170 21.97 0.19 21.25
CA ARG A 170 21.24 0.16 22.52
C ARG A 170 22.25 -0.15 23.63
N GLY A 171 22.37 0.73 24.64
CA GLY A 171 23.25 0.54 25.80
C GLY A 171 24.16 1.72 26.09
N SER A 172 24.82 1.69 27.25
CA SER A 172 25.56 2.82 27.87
C SER A 172 26.95 3.12 27.29
N ALA A 173 27.38 2.42 26.24
CA ALA A 173 28.70 2.58 25.65
C ALA A 173 28.59 3.18 24.23
N VAL A 174 28.32 4.48 24.19
CA VAL A 174 28.23 5.33 22.99
C VAL A 174 29.40 5.10 22.03
N ALA A 175 30.61 4.90 22.57
CA ALA A 175 31.84 4.74 21.79
C ALA A 175 32.03 3.38 21.09
N SER A 176 31.44 2.27 21.57
CA SER A 176 31.83 0.93 21.09
C SER A 176 30.97 0.37 19.95
N VAL A 177 29.84 1.00 19.62
CA VAL A 177 28.86 0.43 18.66
C VAL A 177 28.46 1.39 17.53
N PHE A 178 29.05 2.60 17.43
CA PHE A 178 28.75 3.51 16.32
C PHE A 178 29.37 3.02 14.99
N ASP A 179 28.54 2.40 14.15
CA ASP A 179 28.93 1.90 12.83
C ASP A 179 28.57 2.90 11.71
N LEU A 180 29.54 3.76 11.38
CA LEU A 180 29.44 4.68 10.24
C LEU A 180 29.13 3.96 8.93
N LYS A 181 29.75 2.79 8.67
CA LYS A 181 29.57 2.06 7.41
C LYS A 181 28.12 1.61 7.26
N LYS A 182 27.52 1.15 8.36
CA LYS A 182 26.10 0.80 8.38
C LYS A 182 25.23 2.02 8.06
N ILE A 183 25.41 3.17 8.73
CA ILE A 183 24.60 4.37 8.47
C ILE A 183 24.67 4.80 7.00
N ILE A 184 25.88 4.87 6.45
CA ILE A 184 26.07 5.28 5.05
C ILE A 184 25.45 4.25 4.10
N LYS A 185 25.69 2.94 4.31
CA LYS A 185 25.08 1.88 3.51
C LYS A 185 23.54 2.00 3.50
N GLU A 186 22.95 2.16 4.68
CA GLU A 186 21.49 2.24 4.82
C GLU A 186 20.93 3.53 4.21
N ALA A 187 21.66 4.65 4.28
CA ALA A 187 21.31 5.88 3.57
C ALA A 187 21.27 5.67 2.05
N LEU A 188 22.29 5.03 1.49
CA LEU A 188 22.37 4.77 0.04
C LEU A 188 21.29 3.81 -0.44
N LEU A 189 21.05 2.71 0.29
CA LEU A 189 20.01 1.73 -0.05
C LEU A 189 18.59 2.31 -0.04
N ARG A 190 18.38 3.43 0.66
CA ARG A 190 17.10 4.13 0.78
C ARG A 190 16.98 5.35 -0.13
N ASP A 191 17.96 5.57 -1.01
CA ASP A 191 18.07 6.80 -1.81
C ASP A 191 17.95 8.07 -0.95
N ALA A 192 18.51 8.04 0.27
CA ALA A 192 18.48 9.17 1.16
C ALA A 192 19.31 10.33 0.59
N GLN A 193 18.90 11.55 0.93
CA GLN A 193 19.52 12.81 0.49
C GLN A 193 19.90 13.67 1.69
N GLY A 194 19.57 13.19 2.89
CA GLY A 194 19.94 13.78 4.16
C GLY A 194 19.95 12.72 5.25
N VAL A 195 20.83 12.90 6.23
CA VAL A 195 20.96 12.07 7.41
C VAL A 195 20.93 12.98 8.64
N MET A 196 20.23 12.56 9.68
CA MET A 196 20.31 13.15 11.02
C MET A 196 20.63 12.06 12.02
N LEU A 197 21.26 12.45 13.12
CA LEU A 197 21.50 11.57 14.26
C LEU A 197 20.65 12.05 15.45
N CYS A 198 20.18 11.13 16.26
CA CYS A 198 19.61 11.48 17.56
C CYS A 198 19.85 10.40 18.59
N HIS A 199 20.00 10.79 19.85
CA HIS A 199 20.09 9.86 20.97
C HIS A 199 19.48 10.45 22.23
N ASN A 200 19.23 9.59 23.22
CA ASN A 200 18.71 10.02 24.51
C ASN A 200 19.72 9.83 25.63
N HIS A 201 19.71 10.75 26.59
CA HIS A 201 20.43 10.59 27.86
C HIS A 201 19.40 10.24 28.96
N PRO A 202 19.41 9.01 29.51
CA PRO A 202 18.49 8.63 30.59
C PRO A 202 18.62 9.49 31.85
N SER A 203 19.75 10.16 32.04
CA SER A 203 19.99 11.10 33.14
C SER A 203 19.14 12.38 33.04
N GLY A 204 18.55 12.65 31.88
CA GLY A 204 17.82 13.89 31.61
C GLY A 204 18.71 15.10 31.28
N ASN A 205 20.04 14.93 31.26
CA ASN A 205 20.97 15.95 30.79
C ASN A 205 20.93 16.01 29.26
N THR A 206 20.83 17.21 28.67
CA THR A 206 20.88 17.39 27.21
C THR A 206 22.29 17.72 26.72
N MET A 207 23.26 17.93 27.61
CA MET A 207 24.61 18.32 27.22
C MET A 207 25.38 17.16 26.58
N PRO A 208 26.01 17.38 25.42
CA PRO A 208 26.80 16.34 24.77
C PRO A 208 28.07 16.00 25.55
N SER A 209 28.45 14.73 25.45
CA SER A 209 29.75 14.20 25.84
C SER A 209 30.81 14.38 24.75
N VAL A 210 32.06 14.12 25.09
CA VAL A 210 33.17 14.10 24.12
C VAL A 210 32.98 13.01 23.06
N ASP A 211 32.35 11.89 23.43
CA ASP A 211 32.04 10.81 22.49
C ASP A 211 30.95 11.21 21.51
N ASP A 212 29.95 11.97 21.96
CA ASP A 212 28.91 12.54 21.09
C ASP A 212 29.54 13.48 20.05
N ASP A 213 30.43 14.38 20.49
CA ASP A 213 31.16 15.30 19.61
C ASP A 213 31.96 14.52 18.55
N ARG A 214 32.66 13.46 18.96
CA ARG A 214 33.45 12.60 18.06
C ARG A 214 32.59 11.87 17.04
N ILE A 215 31.45 11.31 17.46
CA ILE A 215 30.53 10.59 16.58
C ILE A 215 29.90 11.54 15.57
N THR A 216 29.48 12.72 16.02
CA THR A 216 28.90 13.79 15.18
C THR A 216 29.86 14.13 14.04
N GLU A 217 31.11 14.44 14.39
CA GLU A 217 32.10 14.86 13.41
C GLU A 217 32.49 13.73 12.44
N LYS A 218 32.57 12.49 12.96
CA LYS A 218 32.84 11.31 12.14
C LYS A 218 31.73 11.05 11.13
N LEU A 219 30.46 11.20 11.53
CA LEU A 219 29.31 11.05 10.65
C LEU A 219 29.24 12.17 9.62
N ARG A 220 29.43 13.43 10.06
CA ARG A 220 29.43 14.61 9.18
C ARG A 220 30.42 14.44 8.03
N LYS A 221 31.67 14.09 8.33
CA LYS A 221 32.72 13.83 7.32
C LYS A 221 32.39 12.65 6.40
N GLY A 222 31.79 11.59 6.95
CA GLY A 222 31.36 10.42 6.18
C GLY A 222 30.23 10.75 5.20
N CYS A 223 29.25 11.55 5.63
CA CYS A 223 28.18 12.05 4.77
C CYS A 223 28.72 12.96 3.67
N GLU A 224 29.63 13.90 4.02
CA GLU A 224 30.27 14.82 3.07
C GLU A 224 31.03 14.07 1.97
N SER A 225 31.76 13.00 2.33
CA SER A 225 32.49 12.17 1.36
C SER A 225 31.60 11.40 0.37
N MET A 226 30.30 11.32 0.64
CA MET A 226 29.32 10.54 -0.14
C MET A 226 28.21 11.43 -0.73
N ASP A 227 28.41 12.75 -0.75
CA ASP A 227 27.42 13.74 -1.20
C ASP A 227 26.05 13.64 -0.48
N LEU A 228 26.08 13.20 0.79
CA LEU A 228 24.92 13.19 1.67
C LEU A 228 24.96 14.42 2.58
N ARG A 229 23.80 15.07 2.76
CA ARG A 229 23.68 16.18 3.72
C ARG A 229 23.58 15.62 5.13
N PHE A 230 24.49 15.99 6.03
CA PHE A 230 24.27 15.79 7.46
C PHE A 230 23.54 17.01 8.03
N LEU A 231 22.30 16.82 8.50
CA LEU A 231 21.42 17.95 8.82
C LEU A 231 21.52 18.40 10.28
N ASP A 232 21.65 17.47 11.23
CA ASP A 232 21.77 17.76 12.65
C ASP A 232 22.11 16.51 13.48
N HIS A 233 22.51 16.73 14.72
CA HIS A 233 22.55 15.74 15.78
C HIS A 233 21.74 16.25 16.99
N LEU A 234 20.75 15.49 17.43
CA LEU A 234 19.91 15.85 18.58
C LEU A 234 20.13 14.94 19.80
N ILE A 235 20.31 15.54 20.96
CA ILE A 235 20.25 14.86 22.26
C ILE A 235 18.89 15.12 22.86
N ILE A 236 18.12 14.06 23.13
CA ILE A 236 16.69 14.13 23.44
C ILE A 236 16.43 13.63 24.86
N THR A 237 15.62 14.37 25.60
CA THR A 237 15.12 13.96 26.91
C THR A 237 13.60 14.11 26.96
N ALA A 238 12.98 13.62 28.02
CA ALA A 238 11.54 13.73 28.24
C ALA A 238 11.00 15.18 28.14
N SER A 239 11.81 16.15 28.57
CA SER A 239 11.42 17.55 28.77
C SER A 239 12.12 18.54 27.82
N GLY A 240 13.14 18.12 27.07
CA GLY A 240 13.83 19.02 26.15
C GLY A 240 14.82 18.32 25.23
N PHE A 241 15.60 19.12 24.49
CA PHE A 241 16.65 18.62 23.61
C PHE A 241 17.79 19.61 23.45
N TYR A 242 18.93 19.10 23.01
CA TYR A 242 20.06 19.85 22.47
C TYR A 242 20.19 19.55 20.99
N SER A 243 20.32 20.58 20.15
CA SER A 243 20.65 20.45 18.73
C SER A 243 22.06 20.97 18.51
N TYR A 244 22.93 20.17 17.91
CA TYR A 244 24.29 20.62 17.57
C TYR A 244 24.26 21.80 16.59
N ARG A 245 23.34 21.76 15.63
CA ARG A 245 23.21 22.81 14.61
C ARG A 245 22.68 24.12 15.18
N ASP A 246 21.66 24.08 16.04
CA ASP A 246 21.11 25.29 16.67
C ASP A 246 22.15 25.99 17.56
N GLN A 247 23.09 25.20 18.09
CA GLN A 247 24.15 25.66 18.98
C GLN A 247 25.43 26.05 18.22
N GLY A 248 25.44 25.97 16.89
CA GLY A 248 26.57 26.35 16.04
C GLY A 248 27.83 25.51 16.25
N ARG A 249 27.67 24.25 16.68
CA ARG A 249 28.80 23.35 16.99
C ARG A 249 29.41 22.67 15.76
N PHE A 250 28.80 22.82 14.59
CA PHE A 250 29.37 22.54 13.27
C PHE A 250 28.63 23.30 12.17
#